data_AF-A0AAU6CCN2-F1
#
_entry.id   AF-A0AAU6CCN2-F1
#
_cell.length_a   1.000
_cell.length_b   1.000
_cell.length_c   1.000
_cell.angle_alpha   90.00
_cell.angle_beta   90.00
_cell.angle_gamma   90.00
#
_symmetry.space_group_name_H-M   'P 1'
#
loop_
_entity.id
_entity.type
_entity.pdbx_description
1 polymer ?
#
loop_
_entity_poly.entity_id
_entity_poly.type
_entity_poly.pdbx_seq_one_letter_code
_entity_poly.pdbx_strand_id
1 'polypeptide(L)'
;MDLRIAHTDAGRLRARCEITTLRPADTDEPYETGAAVPGNRWNPLPRDLPAGLKPGQSTDHRSLVELVALPPGAPPTSFAALPAALPAPRVTYLGHHTSGPELLTTTPNPANDLFVGVHVDNHDRLPYRTRHLSRRRLCFNLGPAARYLLIGDRDIRTIGEAVHHNPQRRLPHTDDLRAYVTEGRPINILRIRLAPGEGYIAPTELFPHDGSTQGCTAPSTAAFWLGDWATHGLPWLV
;
A
#
# COMPACT_ATOMS: atom_id res chain seq x y z
N MET A 1 4.80 14.10 7.51
CA MET A 1 3.98 12.95 7.13
C MET A 1 3.15 13.35 5.94
N ASP A 2 3.33 12.63 4.84
CA ASP A 2 2.79 12.96 3.53
C ASP A 2 1.50 12.17 3.28
N LEU A 3 1.38 11.00 3.93
CA LEU A 3 0.25 10.08 3.80
C LEU A 3 -1.07 10.75 4.18
N ARG A 4 -2.07 10.57 3.31
CA ARG A 4 -3.46 10.93 3.57
C ARG A 4 -4.35 9.72 3.37
N ILE A 5 -5.20 9.46 4.35
CA ILE A 5 -6.19 8.40 4.34
C ILE A 5 -7.55 9.04 4.47
N ALA A 6 -8.43 8.72 3.55
CA ALA A 6 -9.78 9.19 3.55
C ALA A 6 -10.57 8.49 4.67
N HIS A 7 -11.09 9.27 5.62
CA HIS A 7 -11.93 8.77 6.70
C HIS A 7 -12.84 9.86 7.26
N THR A 8 -13.97 9.42 7.79
CA THR A 8 -14.95 10.22 8.56
C THR A 8 -14.92 9.87 10.05
N ASP A 9 -14.47 8.66 10.41
CA ASP A 9 -14.38 8.16 11.78
C ASP A 9 -12.93 7.77 12.14
N ALA A 10 -12.27 8.66 12.89
CA ALA A 10 -10.91 8.45 13.40
C ALA A 10 -10.80 7.23 14.34
N GLY A 11 -11.86 6.92 15.09
CA GLY A 11 -11.89 5.78 16.01
C GLY A 11 -11.91 4.46 15.25
N ARG A 12 -12.73 4.36 14.20
CA ARG A 12 -12.77 3.18 13.32
C ARG A 12 -11.48 2.99 12.52
N LEU A 13 -10.88 4.08 12.01
CA LEU A 13 -9.57 4.00 11.37
C LEU A 13 -8.54 3.45 12.36
N ARG A 14 -8.46 4.03 13.56
CA ARG A 14 -7.53 3.58 14.62
C ARG A 14 -7.74 2.13 15.02
N ALA A 15 -8.99 1.66 15.13
CA ALA A 15 -9.30 0.28 15.51
C ALA A 15 -8.79 -0.77 14.50
N ARG A 16 -8.49 -0.35 13.28
CA ARG A 16 -8.03 -1.22 12.19
C ARG A 16 -6.55 -1.04 11.86
N CYS A 17 -5.87 -0.10 12.52
CA CYS A 17 -4.52 0.29 12.21
C CYS A 17 -3.56 0.04 13.36
N GLU A 18 -2.41 -0.49 13.00
CA GLU A 18 -1.21 -0.50 13.84
C GLU A 18 -0.08 0.21 13.11
N ILE A 19 0.98 0.53 13.83
CA ILE A 19 2.14 1.24 13.31
C ILE A 19 3.44 0.65 13.84
N THR A 20 4.46 0.66 12.99
CA THR A 20 5.85 0.40 13.37
C THR A 20 6.78 1.21 12.46
N THR A 21 8.09 1.03 12.58
CA THR A 21 9.08 1.64 11.68
C THR A 21 9.64 0.59 10.72
N LEU A 22 10.10 1.01 9.54
CA LEU A 22 10.87 0.12 8.68
C LEU A 22 12.29 -0.10 9.23
N ARG A 23 12.84 -1.28 8.96
CA ARG A 23 14.23 -1.65 9.19
C ARG A 23 14.78 -2.38 7.95
N PRO A 24 16.11 -2.43 7.77
CA PRO A 24 16.69 -3.40 6.85
C PRO A 24 16.33 -4.83 7.28
N ALA A 25 16.11 -5.71 6.31
CA ALA A 25 16.01 -7.15 6.54
C ALA A 25 17.36 -7.71 7.00
N ASP A 26 17.33 -8.69 7.90
CA ASP A 26 18.53 -9.40 8.31
C ASP A 26 18.96 -10.38 7.20
N THR A 27 20.25 -10.70 7.11
CA THR A 27 20.80 -11.53 6.01
C THR A 27 20.22 -12.94 5.93
N ASP A 28 19.69 -13.45 7.04
CA ASP A 28 19.17 -14.81 7.16
C ASP A 28 17.64 -14.87 6.95
N GLU A 29 16.99 -13.73 6.71
CA GLU A 29 15.57 -13.65 6.39
C GLU A 29 15.34 -13.92 4.88
N PRO A 30 14.16 -14.42 4.45
CA PRO A 30 13.89 -14.78 3.06
C PRO A 30 13.60 -13.56 2.16
N TYR A 31 14.40 -12.51 2.28
CA TYR A 31 14.24 -11.26 1.54
C TYR A 31 15.44 -10.98 0.65
N GLU A 32 15.22 -10.16 -0.37
CA GLU A 32 16.32 -9.58 -1.13
C GLU A 32 17.30 -8.82 -0.24
N THR A 33 18.58 -8.84 -0.62
CA THR A 33 19.63 -8.06 0.05
C THR A 33 19.23 -6.59 0.17
N GLY A 34 19.21 -6.09 1.40
CA GLY A 34 18.87 -4.70 1.70
C GLY A 34 17.38 -4.39 1.65
N ALA A 35 16.49 -5.39 1.54
CA ALA A 35 15.05 -5.18 1.61
C ALA A 35 14.65 -4.39 2.86
N ALA A 36 13.65 -3.52 2.71
CA ALA A 36 13.05 -2.81 3.83
C ALA A 36 11.84 -3.60 4.33
N VAL A 37 11.82 -3.96 5.61
CA VAL A 37 10.75 -4.75 6.23
C VAL A 37 10.20 -4.03 7.47
N PRO A 38 8.94 -4.29 7.86
CA PRO A 38 8.41 -3.75 9.12
C PRO A 38 9.23 -4.21 10.33
N GLY A 39 9.33 -3.35 11.32
CA GLY A 39 9.93 -3.68 12.62
C GLY A 39 9.18 -4.81 13.33
N ASN A 40 9.87 -5.42 14.30
CA ASN A 40 9.40 -6.66 14.94
C ASN A 40 8.19 -6.48 15.87
N ARG A 41 7.81 -5.23 16.17
CA ARG A 41 6.72 -4.90 17.09
C ARG A 41 5.75 -3.91 16.45
N TRP A 42 4.50 -4.34 16.34
CA TRP A 42 3.37 -3.47 16.01
C TRP A 42 2.84 -2.80 17.27
N ASN A 43 2.54 -1.51 17.15
CA ASN A 43 1.92 -0.73 18.22
C ASN A 43 0.55 -0.24 17.75
N PRO A 44 -0.41 -0.04 18.67
CA PRO A 44 -1.67 0.63 18.32
C PRO A 44 -1.40 2.00 17.71
N LEU A 45 -2.19 2.40 16.72
CA LEU A 45 -2.07 3.73 16.13
C LEU A 45 -2.25 4.81 17.23
N PRO A 46 -1.35 5.82 17.33
CA PRO A 46 -1.48 6.92 18.29
C PRO A 46 -2.82 7.64 18.15
N ARG A 47 -3.37 8.17 19.25
CA ARG A 47 -4.74 8.71 19.28
C ARG A 47 -4.92 9.96 18.42
N ASP A 48 -3.87 10.75 18.28
CA ASP A 48 -3.78 12.01 17.55
C ASP A 48 -3.47 11.81 16.05
N LEU A 49 -2.80 10.72 15.69
CA LEU A 49 -2.34 10.47 14.33
C LEU A 49 -3.47 10.41 13.27
N PRO A 50 -4.66 9.82 13.52
CA PRO A 50 -5.78 9.87 12.58
C PRO A 50 -6.18 11.28 12.12
N ALA A 51 -6.10 12.28 13.01
CA ALA A 51 -6.41 13.66 12.64
C ALA A 51 -5.41 14.20 11.61
N GLY A 52 -4.12 13.87 11.78
CA GLY A 52 -3.06 14.23 10.83
C GLY A 52 -3.11 13.45 9.50
N LEU A 53 -3.78 12.30 9.46
CA LEU A 53 -3.98 11.50 8.25
C LEU A 53 -5.16 11.99 7.40
N LYS A 54 -6.08 12.78 7.97
CA LYS A 54 -7.29 13.21 7.26
C LYS A 54 -6.94 14.11 6.07
N PRO A 55 -7.50 13.89 4.86
CA PRO A 55 -7.29 14.78 3.72
C PRO A 55 -7.85 16.18 4.00
N GLY A 56 -7.14 17.20 3.52
CA GLY A 56 -7.64 18.57 3.47
C GLY A 56 -8.37 18.86 2.16
N GLN A 57 -9.00 20.03 2.05
CA GLN A 57 -9.71 20.45 0.83
C GLN A 57 -8.83 20.51 -0.42
N SER A 58 -7.52 20.74 -0.24
CA SER A 58 -6.53 20.82 -1.32
C SER A 58 -5.80 19.50 -1.59
N THR A 59 -6.15 18.41 -0.90
CA THR A 59 -5.50 17.12 -1.12
C THR A 59 -5.88 16.57 -2.48
N ASP A 60 -4.88 16.34 -3.33
CA ASP A 60 -5.09 15.70 -4.63
C ASP A 60 -5.55 14.25 -4.40
N HIS A 61 -6.71 13.90 -4.96
CA HIS A 61 -7.23 12.54 -4.91
C HIS A 61 -6.24 11.45 -5.33
N ARG A 62 -5.34 11.74 -6.27
CA ARG A 62 -4.33 10.78 -6.74
C ARG A 62 -3.29 10.45 -5.68
N SER A 63 -3.21 11.24 -4.61
CA SER A 63 -2.34 10.97 -3.45
C SER A 63 -3.07 10.34 -2.26
N LEU A 64 -4.39 10.13 -2.37
CA LEU A 64 -5.25 9.68 -1.29
C LEU A 64 -5.36 8.15 -1.24
N VAL A 65 -5.26 7.60 -0.04
CA VAL A 65 -5.66 6.22 0.27
C VAL A 65 -7.13 6.20 0.68
N GLU A 66 -7.94 5.34 0.07
CA GLU A 66 -9.33 5.09 0.44
C GLU A 66 -9.49 3.63 0.85
N LEU A 67 -10.23 3.37 1.93
CA LEU A 67 -10.57 2.03 2.38
C LEU A 67 -11.99 1.71 1.92
N VAL A 68 -12.11 0.67 1.10
CA VAL A 68 -13.33 0.40 0.33
C VAL A 68 -13.84 -1.01 0.57
N ALA A 69 -15.13 -1.23 0.36
CA ALA A 69 -15.72 -2.57 0.34
C ALA A 69 -16.15 -2.95 -1.07
N LEU A 70 -16.22 -4.25 -1.33
CA LEU A 70 -16.92 -4.77 -2.50
C LEU A 70 -18.38 -4.26 -2.48
N PRO A 71 -18.91 -3.78 -3.61
CA PRO A 71 -20.31 -3.43 -3.71
C PRO A 71 -21.22 -4.61 -3.33
N PRO A 72 -22.37 -4.36 -2.67
CA PRO A 72 -23.36 -5.40 -2.50
C PRO A 72 -23.89 -5.85 -3.87
N GLY A 73 -24.03 -7.15 -4.08
CA GLY A 73 -24.54 -7.68 -5.36
C GLY A 73 -24.12 -9.11 -5.64
N ALA A 74 -24.52 -9.61 -6.81
CA ALA A 74 -24.06 -10.90 -7.30
C ALA A 74 -22.54 -10.88 -7.50
N PRO A 75 -21.84 -11.98 -7.19
CA PRO A 75 -20.40 -12.08 -7.42
C PRO A 75 -20.10 -11.86 -8.91
N PRO A 76 -19.01 -11.13 -9.25
CA PRO A 76 -18.67 -10.91 -10.64
C PRO A 76 -18.33 -12.23 -11.34
N THR A 77 -18.65 -12.32 -12.63
CA THR A 77 -18.42 -13.53 -13.44
C THR A 77 -16.94 -13.87 -13.61
N SER A 78 -16.04 -12.91 -13.38
CA SER A 78 -14.60 -13.10 -13.25
C SER A 78 -13.98 -11.96 -12.44
N PHE A 79 -12.77 -12.15 -11.91
CA PHE A 79 -12.03 -11.05 -11.26
C PHE A 79 -11.78 -9.88 -12.22
N ALA A 80 -11.50 -10.17 -13.49
CA ALA A 80 -11.31 -9.12 -14.50
C ALA A 80 -12.57 -8.27 -14.72
N ALA A 81 -13.76 -8.81 -14.48
CA ALA A 81 -15.04 -8.12 -14.65
C ALA A 81 -15.44 -7.27 -13.43
N LEU A 82 -14.77 -7.41 -12.28
CA LEU A 82 -15.11 -6.70 -11.05
C LEU A 82 -15.08 -5.17 -11.21
N PRO A 83 -14.11 -4.55 -11.92
CA PRO A 83 -14.12 -3.12 -12.18
C PRO A 83 -15.12 -2.66 -13.23
N ALA A 84 -15.75 -3.53 -14.01
CA ALA A 84 -16.73 -3.10 -15.03
C ALA A 84 -17.97 -2.44 -14.38
N ALA A 85 -18.21 -2.75 -13.11
CA ALA A 85 -19.21 -2.08 -12.28
C ALA A 85 -18.71 -0.75 -11.66
N LEU A 86 -17.44 -0.38 -11.86
CA LEU A 86 -16.79 0.78 -11.25
C LEU A 86 -16.50 1.85 -12.31
N PRO A 87 -16.97 3.10 -12.13
CA PRO A 87 -16.70 4.17 -13.08
C PRO A 87 -15.24 4.63 -12.96
N ALA A 88 -14.34 4.07 -13.79
CA ALA A 88 -12.96 4.53 -13.88
C ALA A 88 -12.41 4.43 -15.31
N PRO A 89 -11.79 5.50 -15.85
CA PRO A 89 -11.02 5.39 -17.09
C PRO A 89 -9.71 4.62 -16.87
N ARG A 90 -9.18 4.06 -17.96
CA ARG A 90 -7.83 3.46 -18.05
C ARG A 90 -7.55 2.36 -17.01
N VAL A 91 -8.55 1.51 -16.76
CA VAL A 91 -8.43 0.37 -15.84
C VAL A 91 -7.61 -0.75 -16.49
N THR A 92 -6.65 -1.28 -15.74
CA THR A 92 -5.83 -2.43 -16.13
C THR A 92 -5.86 -3.44 -14.98
N TYR A 93 -6.27 -4.68 -15.27
CA TYR A 93 -6.12 -5.77 -14.31
C TYR A 93 -4.66 -6.18 -14.20
N LEU A 94 -4.12 -6.13 -12.98
CA LEU A 94 -2.72 -6.45 -12.70
C LEU A 94 -2.53 -7.92 -12.29
N GLY A 95 -3.61 -8.62 -11.94
CA GLY A 95 -3.57 -10.01 -11.51
C GLY A 95 -4.10 -10.21 -10.09
N HIS A 96 -3.90 -11.42 -9.59
CA HIS A 96 -4.22 -11.81 -8.23
C HIS A 96 -3.11 -12.71 -7.69
N HIS A 97 -2.98 -12.74 -6.36
CA HIS A 97 -1.99 -13.55 -5.68
C HIS A 97 -2.57 -14.13 -4.39
N THR A 98 -2.32 -15.41 -4.16
CA THR A 98 -2.63 -16.10 -2.89
C THR A 98 -1.37 -16.17 -2.04
N SER A 99 -1.41 -15.50 -0.89
CA SER A 99 -0.31 -15.47 0.06
C SER A 99 -0.59 -16.44 1.21
N GLY A 100 0.43 -17.18 1.64
CA GLY A 100 0.34 -18.03 2.83
C GLY A 100 0.09 -17.22 4.12
N PRO A 101 -0.23 -17.89 5.22
CA PRO A 101 -0.34 -17.25 6.54
C PRO A 101 1.01 -16.74 7.05
N GLU A 102 0.99 -15.88 8.06
CA GLU A 102 2.16 -15.42 8.82
C GLU A 102 3.28 -14.70 8.03
N LEU A 103 2.99 -14.17 6.84
CA LEU A 103 3.98 -13.45 6.05
C LEU A 103 4.06 -11.97 6.47
N LEU A 104 5.26 -11.52 6.83
CA LEU A 104 5.52 -10.13 7.19
C LEU A 104 5.30 -9.20 6.00
N THR A 105 5.79 -9.56 4.80
CA THR A 105 5.37 -8.94 3.53
C THR A 105 5.02 -10.01 2.49
N THR A 106 4.32 -9.65 1.40
CA THR A 106 3.66 -10.66 0.54
C THR A 106 4.12 -10.70 -0.91
N THR A 107 4.97 -9.79 -1.36
CA THR A 107 5.41 -9.74 -2.77
C THR A 107 6.68 -10.56 -2.99
N PRO A 108 6.61 -11.74 -3.64
CA PRO A 108 7.80 -12.46 -4.08
C PRO A 108 8.42 -11.78 -5.30
N ASN A 109 9.73 -11.90 -5.44
CA ASN A 109 10.43 -11.64 -6.68
C ASN A 109 10.52 -12.96 -7.48
N PRO A 110 9.86 -13.06 -8.65
CA PRO A 110 9.86 -14.28 -9.45
C PRO A 110 11.23 -14.64 -10.04
N ALA A 111 12.21 -13.73 -9.99
CA ALA A 111 13.55 -13.99 -10.51
C ALA A 111 14.45 -14.78 -9.54
N ASN A 112 14.15 -14.78 -8.24
CA ASN A 112 15.03 -15.37 -7.23
C ASN A 112 14.30 -16.03 -6.04
N ASP A 113 12.97 -16.09 -6.07
CA ASP A 113 12.12 -16.67 -5.01
C ASP A 113 12.25 -16.01 -3.62
N LEU A 114 12.88 -14.83 -3.54
CA LEU A 114 12.96 -14.02 -2.32
C LEU A 114 11.81 -13.00 -2.26
N PHE A 115 11.46 -12.54 -1.06
CA PHE A 115 10.53 -11.43 -0.91
C PHE A 115 11.21 -10.08 -1.16
N VAL A 116 10.52 -9.19 -1.87
CA VAL A 116 11.03 -7.83 -2.18
C VAL A 116 11.08 -6.96 -0.92
N GLY A 117 10.17 -7.21 0.03
CA GLY A 117 9.88 -6.32 1.15
C GLY A 117 8.98 -5.15 0.75
N VAL A 118 8.88 -4.14 1.61
CA VAL A 118 8.17 -2.90 1.31
C VAL A 118 8.83 -2.23 0.11
N HIS A 119 8.02 -1.83 -0.88
CA HIS A 119 8.49 -1.38 -2.18
C HIS A 119 7.62 -0.27 -2.77
N VAL A 120 8.03 0.26 -3.92
CA VAL A 120 7.22 1.14 -4.74
C VAL A 120 6.98 0.49 -6.10
N ASP A 121 5.74 0.56 -6.58
CA ASP A 121 5.38 0.09 -7.93
C ASP A 121 5.98 1.02 -9.00
N ASN A 122 5.95 0.65 -10.29
CA ASN A 122 6.46 1.49 -11.38
C ASN A 122 5.68 1.31 -12.70
N HIS A 123 4.37 1.11 -12.63
CA HIS A 123 3.54 0.81 -13.80
C HIS A 123 3.44 2.00 -14.79
N ASP A 124 3.23 3.21 -14.30
CA ASP A 124 3.14 4.43 -15.12
C ASP A 124 4.51 5.03 -15.47
N ARG A 125 5.58 4.57 -14.83
CA ARG A 125 6.98 4.99 -15.07
C ARG A 125 7.16 6.51 -15.04
N LEU A 126 6.46 7.20 -14.14
CA LEU A 126 6.60 8.64 -13.97
C LEU A 126 7.84 8.97 -13.11
N PRO A 127 8.60 10.02 -13.46
CA PRO A 127 9.71 10.50 -12.64
C PRO A 127 9.21 11.17 -11.36
N TYR A 128 10.11 11.36 -10.40
CA TYR A 128 9.83 11.98 -9.09
C TYR A 128 8.94 13.22 -9.16
N ARG A 129 9.26 14.17 -10.07
CA ARG A 129 8.53 15.43 -10.20
C ARG A 129 7.03 15.25 -10.45
N THR A 130 6.65 14.26 -11.24
CA THR A 130 5.26 14.01 -11.65
C THR A 130 4.69 12.75 -11.02
N ARG A 131 5.37 12.18 -10.03
CA ARG A 131 5.03 10.87 -9.46
C ARG A 131 3.65 10.81 -8.81
N HIS A 132 3.23 11.92 -8.22
CA HIS A 132 1.90 12.09 -7.63
C HIS A 132 0.75 12.09 -8.66
N LEU A 133 1.08 12.11 -9.96
CA LEU A 133 0.10 11.98 -11.05
C LEU A 133 -0.12 10.52 -11.48
N SER A 134 0.63 9.55 -10.94
CA SER A 134 0.45 8.12 -11.24
C SER A 134 -0.96 7.68 -10.85
N ARG A 135 -1.48 6.70 -11.59
CA ARG A 135 -2.73 6.01 -11.30
C ARG A 135 -2.67 5.34 -9.93
N ARG A 136 -3.83 5.19 -9.31
CA ARG A 136 -3.95 4.50 -8.03
C ARG A 136 -4.27 3.02 -8.26
N ARG A 137 -3.79 2.17 -7.37
CA ARG A 137 -4.05 0.74 -7.36
C ARG A 137 -5.27 0.44 -6.50
N LEU A 138 -6.27 -0.19 -7.10
CA LEU A 138 -7.37 -0.84 -6.40
C LEU A 138 -6.92 -2.25 -6.02
N CYS A 139 -7.19 -2.64 -4.77
CA CYS A 139 -6.99 -3.98 -4.28
C CYS A 139 -8.21 -4.44 -3.49
N PHE A 140 -8.60 -5.70 -3.65
CA PHE A 140 -9.55 -6.37 -2.75
C PHE A 140 -8.94 -7.60 -2.13
N ASN A 141 -9.17 -7.79 -0.83
CA ASN A 141 -8.98 -9.07 -0.16
C ASN A 141 -10.17 -9.98 -0.49
N LEU A 142 -9.90 -11.09 -1.17
CA LEU A 142 -10.89 -12.09 -1.55
C LEU A 142 -10.98 -13.23 -0.53
N GLY A 143 -10.15 -13.21 0.52
CA GLY A 143 -10.16 -14.17 1.60
C GLY A 143 -9.46 -15.50 1.27
N PRO A 144 -9.72 -16.57 2.06
CA PRO A 144 -10.66 -16.59 3.17
C PRO A 144 -10.17 -15.83 4.42
N ALA A 145 -8.86 -15.66 4.62
CA ALA A 145 -8.35 -14.93 5.77
C ALA A 145 -8.38 -13.40 5.58
N ALA A 146 -8.29 -12.67 6.69
CA ALA A 146 -7.93 -11.26 6.63
C ALA A 146 -6.51 -11.10 6.04
N ARG A 147 -6.23 -9.91 5.53
CA ARG A 147 -4.87 -9.47 5.22
C ARG A 147 -4.70 -8.01 5.62
N TYR A 148 -3.49 -7.50 5.44
CA TYR A 148 -3.19 -6.11 5.72
C TYR A 148 -2.60 -5.42 4.50
N LEU A 149 -2.92 -4.13 4.37
CA LEU A 149 -2.13 -3.19 3.59
C LEU A 149 -1.02 -2.64 4.49
N LEU A 150 0.22 -2.71 4.03
CA LEU A 150 1.34 -1.98 4.58
C LEU A 150 1.52 -0.70 3.76
N ILE A 151 1.57 0.46 4.39
CA ILE A 151 1.80 1.73 3.68
C ILE A 151 2.62 2.74 4.50
N GLY A 152 3.62 3.34 3.85
CA GLY A 152 4.56 4.28 4.46
C GLY A 152 3.95 5.66 4.68
N ASP A 153 4.44 6.36 5.71
CA ASP A 153 4.00 7.72 6.05
C ASP A 153 4.72 8.83 5.27
N ARG A 154 5.77 8.47 4.53
CA ARG A 154 6.53 9.32 3.60
C ARG A 154 6.33 8.87 2.17
N ASP A 155 6.15 9.83 1.28
CA ASP A 155 6.12 9.50 -0.13
C ASP A 155 7.53 9.35 -0.71
N ILE A 156 7.61 8.71 -1.87
CA ILE A 156 8.88 8.42 -2.51
C ILE A 156 9.60 9.70 -2.94
N ARG A 157 8.90 10.83 -3.18
CA ARG A 157 9.54 12.11 -3.53
C ARG A 157 10.34 12.66 -2.36
N THR A 158 9.77 12.65 -1.17
CA THR A 158 10.47 13.00 0.09
C THR A 158 11.69 12.10 0.29
N ILE A 159 11.57 10.80 0.00
CA ILE A 159 12.69 9.86 0.06
C ILE A 159 13.76 10.22 -0.96
N GLY A 160 13.38 10.44 -2.22
CA GLY A 160 14.26 10.77 -3.33
C GLY A 160 15.04 12.06 -3.12
N GLU A 161 14.45 13.08 -2.51
CA GLU A 161 15.12 14.33 -2.11
C GLU A 161 16.20 14.13 -1.05
N ALA A 162 16.05 13.12 -0.20
CA ALA A 162 17.03 12.80 0.83
C ALA A 162 18.21 11.98 0.31
N VAL A 163 17.98 11.09 -0.67
CA VAL A 163 19.02 10.18 -1.19
C VAL A 163 19.68 10.67 -2.49
N HIS A 164 19.11 11.66 -3.18
CA HIS A 164 19.66 12.21 -4.43
C HIS A 164 19.80 13.74 -4.39
N HIS A 165 20.89 14.26 -4.94
CA HIS A 165 21.09 15.70 -5.08
C HIS A 165 20.15 16.39 -6.09
N ASN A 166 19.62 15.66 -7.08
CA ASN A 166 18.68 16.19 -8.08
C ASN A 166 17.71 15.10 -8.57
N PRO A 167 16.70 14.72 -7.76
CA PRO A 167 15.82 13.59 -8.07
C PRO A 167 14.83 13.88 -9.20
N GLN A 168 14.58 15.14 -9.56
CA GLN A 168 13.36 15.53 -10.29
C GLN A 168 13.12 14.81 -11.62
N ARG A 169 14.18 14.42 -12.34
CA ARG A 169 14.11 13.69 -13.62
C ARG A 169 14.32 12.17 -13.49
N ARG A 170 14.65 11.68 -12.30
CA ARG A 170 14.92 10.26 -12.05
C ARG A 170 13.61 9.50 -11.91
N LEU A 171 13.61 8.26 -12.37
CA LEU A 171 12.55 7.30 -12.03
C LEU A 171 12.81 6.81 -10.61
N PRO A 172 11.79 6.85 -9.72
CA PRO A 172 11.91 6.24 -8.41
C PRO A 172 12.18 4.74 -8.51
N HIS A 173 12.98 4.19 -7.61
CA HIS A 173 13.23 2.76 -7.49
C HIS A 173 13.09 2.30 -6.04
N THR A 174 12.78 1.02 -5.83
CA THR A 174 12.74 0.42 -4.48
C THR A 174 14.08 0.56 -3.77
N ASP A 175 15.20 0.59 -4.49
CA ASP A 175 16.52 0.81 -3.89
C ASP A 175 16.68 2.20 -3.26
N ASP A 176 15.93 3.21 -3.71
CA ASP A 176 15.95 4.53 -3.07
C ASP A 176 15.37 4.46 -1.65
N LEU A 177 14.32 3.66 -1.46
CA LEU A 177 13.75 3.34 -0.15
C LEU A 177 14.73 2.54 0.70
N ARG A 178 15.39 1.52 0.12
CA ARG A 178 16.37 0.68 0.83
C ARG A 178 17.55 1.51 1.34
N ALA A 179 18.08 2.41 0.52
CA ALA A 179 19.14 3.34 0.90
C ALA A 179 18.69 4.25 2.06
N TYR A 180 17.49 4.85 1.95
CA TYR A 180 16.94 5.73 2.99
C TYR A 180 16.83 5.02 4.35
N VAL A 181 16.32 3.79 4.36
CA VAL A 181 16.20 2.98 5.59
C VAL A 181 17.57 2.55 6.12
N THR A 182 18.50 2.17 5.25
CA THR A 182 19.87 1.78 5.63
C THR A 182 20.66 2.92 6.25
N GLU A 183 20.43 4.16 5.81
CA GLU A 183 20.99 5.37 6.43
C GLU A 183 20.39 5.69 7.83
N GLY A 184 19.50 4.84 8.35
CA GLY A 184 18.89 4.99 9.66
C GLY A 184 17.81 6.07 9.72
N ARG A 185 17.30 6.52 8.56
CA ARG A 185 16.24 7.52 8.51
C ARG A 185 14.88 6.86 8.77
N PRO A 186 14.07 7.36 9.72
CA PRO A 186 12.85 6.70 10.11
C PRO A 186 11.75 6.86 9.05
N ILE A 187 11.10 5.75 8.70
CA ILE A 187 9.81 5.71 7.99
C ILE A 187 8.84 4.95 8.87
N ASN A 188 7.70 5.56 9.19
CA ASN A 188 6.64 4.82 9.83
C ASN A 188 5.85 4.05 8.76
N ILE A 189 5.55 2.80 9.06
CA ILE A 189 4.68 1.95 8.23
C ILE A 189 3.40 1.68 9.00
N LEU A 190 2.26 1.98 8.39
CA LEU A 190 0.95 1.62 8.91
C LEU A 190 0.59 0.23 8.40
N ARG A 191 0.07 -0.61 9.29
CA ARG A 191 -0.58 -1.89 8.96
C ARG A 191 -2.08 -1.72 9.11
N ILE A 192 -2.81 -1.80 7.99
CA ILE A 192 -4.26 -1.57 7.95
C ILE A 192 -4.97 -2.88 7.66
N ARG A 193 -5.83 -3.33 8.58
CA ARG A 193 -6.57 -4.59 8.44
C ARG A 193 -7.66 -4.49 7.36
N LEU A 194 -7.74 -5.54 6.54
CA LEU A 194 -8.71 -5.76 5.48
C LEU A 194 -9.35 -7.16 5.65
N ALA A 195 -10.62 -7.19 6.03
CA ALA A 195 -11.41 -8.42 6.03
C ALA A 195 -11.69 -8.90 4.59
N PRO A 196 -12.10 -10.17 4.38
CA PRO A 196 -12.60 -10.61 3.08
C PRO A 196 -13.73 -9.69 2.59
N GLY A 197 -13.65 -9.25 1.34
CA GLY A 197 -14.54 -8.27 0.74
C GLY A 197 -14.15 -6.80 1.00
N GLU A 198 -13.17 -6.53 1.85
CA GLU A 198 -12.58 -5.20 2.02
C GLU A 198 -11.36 -5.01 1.13
N GLY A 199 -11.02 -3.76 0.87
CA GLY A 199 -9.99 -3.37 -0.06
C GLY A 199 -9.49 -1.95 0.16
N TYR A 200 -8.67 -1.50 -0.78
CA TYR A 200 -8.16 -0.14 -0.82
C TYR A 200 -8.05 0.38 -2.24
N ILE A 201 -8.15 1.71 -2.39
CA ILE A 201 -7.59 2.45 -3.52
C ILE A 201 -6.40 3.23 -2.96
N ALA A 202 -5.18 2.96 -3.43
CA ALA A 202 -3.98 3.59 -2.90
C ALA A 202 -2.98 3.97 -4.00
N PRO A 203 -2.24 5.08 -3.84
CA PRO A 203 -1.16 5.46 -4.76
C PRO A 203 0.13 4.68 -4.47
N THR A 204 0.14 3.41 -4.83
CA THR A 204 1.26 2.46 -4.55
C THR A 204 2.54 2.77 -5.33
N GLU A 205 2.46 3.61 -6.35
CA GLU A 205 3.63 4.19 -7.01
C GLU A 205 4.22 5.37 -6.24
N LEU A 206 3.42 6.07 -5.45
CA LEU A 206 3.83 7.26 -4.70
C LEU A 206 4.33 6.92 -3.30
N PHE A 207 3.73 5.94 -2.62
CA PHE A 207 4.11 5.55 -1.26
C PHE A 207 4.72 4.15 -1.22
N PRO A 208 5.77 3.94 -0.40
CA PRO A 208 6.23 2.62 -0.01
C PRO A 208 5.07 1.77 0.52
N HIS A 209 4.92 0.54 0.02
CA HIS A 209 3.82 -0.34 0.38
C HIS A 209 4.18 -1.83 0.18
N ASP A 210 3.36 -2.72 0.73
CA ASP A 210 3.24 -4.15 0.41
C ASP A 210 1.90 -4.65 1.02
N GLY A 211 1.55 -5.91 0.83
CA GLY A 211 0.62 -6.62 1.69
C GLY A 211 1.31 -7.35 2.84
N SER A 212 0.53 -7.77 3.83
CA SER A 212 0.97 -8.66 4.91
C SER A 212 -0.14 -9.63 5.28
N THR A 213 0.23 -10.84 5.71
CA THR A 213 -0.66 -11.84 6.31
C THR A 213 -0.19 -12.23 7.71
N GLN A 214 0.70 -11.44 8.32
CA GLN A 214 1.23 -11.68 9.65
C GLN A 214 0.12 -11.72 10.71
N GLY A 215 0.11 -12.75 11.57
CA GLY A 215 -0.94 -12.98 12.57
C GLY A 215 -2.23 -13.59 12.00
N CYS A 216 -2.27 -13.95 10.71
CA CYS A 216 -3.37 -14.69 10.11
C CYS A 216 -3.03 -16.18 10.05
N THR A 217 -3.98 -17.03 10.43
CA THR A 217 -3.78 -18.50 10.50
C THR A 217 -4.09 -19.24 9.21
N ALA A 218 -4.57 -18.55 8.17
CA ALA A 218 -4.94 -19.13 6.89
C ALA A 218 -4.48 -18.25 5.72
N PRO A 219 -4.38 -18.80 4.49
CA PRO A 219 -4.05 -18.03 3.30
C PRO A 219 -5.07 -16.94 2.98
N SER A 220 -4.64 -15.92 2.24
CA SER A 220 -5.49 -14.87 1.69
C SER A 220 -5.13 -14.58 0.23
N THR A 221 -6.15 -14.53 -0.62
CA THR A 221 -6.04 -14.09 -2.01
C THR A 221 -6.36 -12.61 -2.10
N ALA A 222 -5.52 -11.82 -2.80
CA ALA A 222 -5.87 -10.47 -3.21
C ALA A 222 -5.82 -10.33 -4.72
N ALA A 223 -6.71 -9.49 -5.26
CA ALA A 223 -6.74 -9.11 -6.66
C ALA A 223 -6.48 -7.60 -6.80
N PHE A 224 -5.88 -7.21 -7.93
CA PHE A 224 -5.32 -5.87 -8.13
C PHE A 224 -5.68 -5.28 -9.49
N TRP A 225 -5.97 -3.99 -9.49
CA TRP A 225 -6.23 -3.21 -10.70
C TRP A 225 -5.54 -1.85 -10.58
N LEU A 226 -5.08 -1.31 -11.71
CA LEU A 226 -4.55 0.05 -11.82
C LEU A 226 -5.55 0.90 -12.60
N GLY A 227 -5.84 2.12 -12.15
CA GLY A 227 -6.83 2.95 -12.82
C GLY A 227 -6.91 4.38 -12.30
N ASP A 228 -7.64 5.21 -13.03
CA ASP A 228 -7.99 6.58 -12.66
C ASP A 228 -9.29 6.56 -11.85
N TRP A 229 -9.21 6.07 -10.60
CA TRP A 229 -10.39 5.91 -9.75
C TRP A 229 -10.90 7.26 -9.23
N ALA A 230 -12.21 7.49 -9.34
CA ALA A 230 -12.86 8.60 -8.64
C ALA A 230 -12.78 8.39 -7.12
N THR A 231 -12.64 9.47 -6.35
CA THR A 231 -12.82 9.44 -4.89
C THR A 231 -14.28 9.18 -4.55
N HIS A 232 -14.54 8.43 -3.49
CA HIS A 232 -15.91 8.11 -3.06
C HIS A 232 -16.73 7.35 -4.11
N GLY A 233 -16.08 6.74 -5.11
CA GLY A 233 -16.75 5.95 -6.16
C GLY A 233 -17.17 4.54 -5.72
N LEU A 234 -16.78 4.12 -4.51
CA LEU A 234 -17.05 2.80 -3.92
C LEU A 234 -17.64 2.97 -2.51
N PRO A 235 -18.30 1.95 -1.94
CA PRO A 235 -18.68 1.96 -0.53
C PRO A 235 -17.45 2.17 0.37
N TRP A 236 -17.51 3.17 1.23
CA TRP A 236 -16.42 3.55 2.14
C TRP A 236 -16.55 2.86 3.50
N LEU A 237 -15.41 2.45 4.05
CA LEU A 237 -15.36 1.71 5.31
C LEU A 237 -15.22 2.59 6.56
N VAL A 238 -14.66 3.79 6.42
CA VAL A 238 -14.27 4.68 7.54
C VAL A 238 -14.53 6.14 7.23
#